data_AF-A0A6B2DZS3-F1
#
_entry.id   AF-A0A6B2DZS3-F1
#
_cell.length_a   1.000
_cell.length_b   1.000
_cell.length_c   1.000
_cell.angle_alpha   90.00
_cell.angle_beta   90.00
_cell.angle_gamma   90.00
#
_symmetry.space_group_name_H-M   'P 1'
#
loop_
_entity.id
_entity.type
_entity.pdbx_description
1 polymer ?
#
loop_
_entity_poly.entity_id
_entity_poly.type
_entity_poly.pdbx_seq_one_letter_code
_entity_poly.pdbx_strand_id
1 'polypeptide(L)'
;VAAAGHPLLSAVVALPASGGLVFTGRLSASSHPWIADHEVLGSVLLPGTGFLELAVRAGDEVGCGVVEELTLEAPLLLPPGEARQIQVAVDAEAGDGRRTVRIFSRAEDGAWTRHAEGTLLPGVREPAGGLAEWPPAGASEVDIDGAYTDLVAAGFAYGPAFRGLRAAWQRGDEIFAEVALPEEALADARRFGLHPALLDAAMHAAIIVGAREGGEKETVLPFSWNQVCLHATGATALRVRLTRPTPASLVLDVADETGAPVLSVGSMAGRGVSAGQLAG
;
A
#
# COMPACT_ATOMS: atom_id res chain seq x y z
N VAL A 1 -12.85 15.86 19.47
CA VAL A 1 -12.01 15.72 18.26
C VAL A 1 -10.57 15.71 18.73
N ALA A 2 -9.80 14.68 18.40
CA ALA A 2 -8.38 14.57 18.72
C ALA A 2 -7.54 14.63 17.44
N ALA A 3 -6.27 15.02 17.55
CA ALA A 3 -5.34 14.94 16.42
C ALA A 3 -5.06 13.48 16.08
N ALA A 4 -5.07 13.12 14.79
CA ALA A 4 -4.82 11.74 14.38
C ALA A 4 -3.34 11.35 14.40
N GLY A 5 -2.42 12.33 14.47
CA GLY A 5 -0.98 12.09 14.57
C GLY A 5 -0.36 11.44 13.32
N HIS A 6 -1.01 11.55 12.16
CA HIS A 6 -0.66 10.81 10.95
C HIS A 6 -0.53 11.77 9.74
N PRO A 7 0.37 11.54 8.76
CA PRO A 7 0.55 12.45 7.64
C PRO A 7 -0.71 12.62 6.78
N LEU A 8 -1.47 11.55 6.55
CA LEU A 8 -2.68 11.57 5.69
C LEU A 8 -3.98 11.89 6.43
N LEU A 9 -3.96 11.87 7.78
CA LEU A 9 -5.16 12.05 8.61
C LEU A 9 -4.91 13.15 9.62
N SER A 10 -5.81 14.12 9.68
CA SER A 10 -5.67 15.29 10.54
C SER A 10 -6.32 15.09 11.90
N ALA A 11 -7.51 14.47 11.93
CA ALA A 11 -8.30 14.35 13.15
C ALA A 11 -9.07 13.03 13.22
N VAL A 12 -9.44 12.66 14.45
CA VAL A 12 -10.33 11.53 14.76
C VAL A 12 -11.48 11.99 15.67
N VAL A 13 -12.67 11.44 15.38
CA VAL A 13 -13.92 11.75 16.08
C VAL A 13 -14.64 10.45 16.40
N ALA A 14 -14.79 10.14 17.70
CA ALA A 14 -15.68 9.09 18.15
C ALA A 14 -17.13 9.47 17.87
N LEU A 15 -17.96 8.48 17.53
CA LEU A 15 -19.38 8.63 17.23
C LEU A 15 -20.21 7.94 18.32
N PRO A 16 -20.58 8.62 19.42
CA PRO A 16 -21.27 7.97 20.54
C PRO A 16 -22.60 7.33 20.18
N ALA A 17 -23.29 7.85 19.15
CA ALA A 17 -24.58 7.34 18.70
C ALA A 17 -24.47 5.97 18.00
N SER A 18 -23.39 5.73 17.23
CA SER A 18 -23.19 4.48 16.51
C SER A 18 -22.17 3.55 17.18
N GLY A 19 -21.34 4.05 18.10
CA GLY A 19 -20.25 3.30 18.73
C GLY A 19 -19.01 3.14 17.83
N GLY A 20 -18.99 3.81 16.68
CA GLY A 20 -17.85 3.84 15.74
C GLY A 20 -16.97 5.08 15.90
N LEU A 21 -16.10 5.30 14.92
CA LEU A 21 -15.30 6.51 14.79
C LEU A 21 -15.10 6.91 13.34
N VAL A 22 -14.71 8.16 13.13
CA VAL A 22 -14.34 8.70 11.82
C VAL A 22 -13.02 9.45 11.94
N PHE A 23 -12.08 9.12 11.06
CA PHE A 23 -10.93 9.95 10.76
C PHE A 23 -11.26 10.90 9.61
N THR A 24 -10.67 12.09 9.66
CA THR A 24 -10.75 13.08 8.58
C THR A 24 -9.36 13.54 8.16
N GLY A 25 -9.20 13.90 6.89
CA GLY A 25 -7.97 14.45 6.34
C GLY A 25 -8.21 15.20 5.04
N ARG A 26 -7.13 15.73 4.46
CA ARG A 26 -7.17 16.41 3.16
C ARG A 26 -5.90 16.08 2.38
N LEU A 27 -6.07 15.46 1.21
CA LEU A 27 -4.99 15.02 0.36
C LEU A 27 -4.87 15.94 -0.86
N SER A 28 -3.64 16.31 -1.20
CA SER A 28 -3.29 16.93 -2.49
C SER A 28 -1.83 16.64 -2.79
N ALA A 29 -1.48 16.58 -4.07
CA ALA A 29 -0.10 16.45 -4.53
C ALA A 29 0.80 17.60 -4.01
N SER A 30 0.22 18.77 -3.73
CA SER A 30 0.98 19.91 -3.17
C SER A 30 1.34 19.76 -1.69
N SER A 31 0.48 19.14 -0.87
CA SER A 31 0.76 18.92 0.56
C SER A 31 1.43 17.58 0.83
N HIS A 32 1.34 16.64 -0.13
CA HIS A 32 1.97 15.32 -0.07
C HIS A 32 2.71 15.08 -1.41
N PRO A 33 3.88 15.70 -1.61
CA PRO A 33 4.59 15.68 -2.90
C PRO A 33 4.84 14.28 -3.45
N TRP A 34 5.08 13.29 -2.57
CA TRP A 34 5.27 11.91 -2.97
C TRP A 34 4.08 11.34 -3.75
N ILE A 35 2.85 11.82 -3.53
CA ILE A 35 1.67 11.34 -4.28
C ILE A 35 1.79 11.67 -5.76
N ALA A 36 2.41 12.82 -6.11
CA ALA A 36 2.60 13.22 -7.50
C ALA A 36 3.47 12.22 -8.29
N ASP A 37 4.29 11.44 -7.59
CA ASP A 37 5.18 10.44 -8.17
C ASP A 37 4.48 9.09 -8.41
N HIS A 38 3.19 8.97 -8.11
CA HIS A 38 2.40 7.78 -8.41
C HIS A 38 1.42 8.05 -9.57
N GLU A 39 1.96 7.93 -10.79
CA GLU A 39 1.20 8.11 -12.03
C GLU A 39 1.02 6.77 -12.76
N VAL A 40 -0.23 6.47 -13.12
CA VAL A 40 -0.60 5.25 -13.86
C VAL A 40 -1.47 5.65 -15.04
N LEU A 41 -1.07 5.24 -16.24
CA LEU A 41 -1.74 5.56 -17.52
C LEU A 41 -2.02 7.07 -17.70
N GLY A 42 -1.12 7.94 -17.23
CA GLY A 42 -1.25 9.40 -17.33
C GLY A 42 -2.05 10.06 -16.20
N SER A 43 -2.53 9.29 -15.21
CA SER A 43 -3.32 9.81 -14.10
C SER A 43 -2.57 9.69 -12.77
N VAL A 44 -2.50 10.79 -12.02
CA VAL A 44 -1.98 10.80 -10.64
C VAL A 44 -3.07 10.29 -9.68
N LEU A 45 -2.75 9.26 -8.92
CA LEU A 45 -3.68 8.65 -7.96
C LEU A 45 -3.01 8.23 -6.66
N LEU A 46 -3.78 8.13 -5.59
CA LEU A 46 -3.32 7.47 -4.37
C LEU A 46 -3.02 5.99 -4.67
N PRO A 47 -1.83 5.44 -4.31
CA PRO A 47 -1.54 4.03 -4.51
C PRO A 47 -2.45 3.15 -3.65
N GLY A 48 -2.62 1.89 -4.05
CA GLY A 48 -3.38 0.90 -3.27
C GLY A 48 -2.85 0.75 -1.84
N THR A 49 -1.54 0.87 -1.66
CA THR A 49 -0.85 0.84 -0.36
C THR A 49 -1.22 2.03 0.54
N GLY A 50 -1.64 3.16 -0.04
CA GLY A 50 -2.12 4.32 0.70
C GLY A 50 -3.47 4.04 1.38
N PHE A 51 -4.37 3.31 0.72
CA PHE A 51 -5.61 2.85 1.35
C PHE A 51 -5.37 1.83 2.45
N LEU A 52 -4.40 0.92 2.24
CA LEU A 52 -4.01 -0.05 3.26
C LEU A 52 -3.45 0.64 4.51
N GLU A 53 -2.56 1.61 4.35
CA GLU A 53 -2.03 2.43 5.46
C GLU A 53 -3.15 3.12 6.25
N LEU A 54 -4.14 3.71 5.56
CA LEU A 54 -5.29 4.33 6.20
C LEU A 54 -6.14 3.33 6.99
N ALA A 55 -6.33 2.12 6.46
CA ALA A 55 -7.07 1.05 7.13
C ALA A 55 -6.32 0.53 8.36
N VAL A 56 -5.01 0.30 8.26
CA VAL A 56 -4.15 -0.11 9.39
C VAL A 56 -4.18 0.94 10.48
N ARG A 57 -3.94 2.21 10.15
CA ARG A 57 -4.00 3.30 11.13
C ARG A 57 -5.36 3.40 11.82
N ALA A 58 -6.45 3.19 11.08
CA ALA A 58 -7.78 3.19 11.67
C ALA A 58 -8.03 1.97 12.57
N GLY A 59 -7.48 0.81 12.22
CA GLY A 59 -7.46 -0.40 13.04
C GLY A 59 -6.73 -0.22 14.37
N ASP A 60 -5.55 0.39 14.35
CA ASP A 60 -4.76 0.66 15.55
C ASP A 60 -5.55 1.48 16.59
N GLU A 61 -6.34 2.46 16.14
CA GLU A 61 -7.16 3.31 17.01
C GLU A 61 -8.25 2.54 17.78
N VAL A 62 -8.74 1.44 17.19
CA VAL A 62 -9.81 0.61 17.76
C VAL A 62 -9.30 -0.72 18.31
N GLY A 63 -7.98 -0.92 18.36
CA GLY A 63 -7.37 -2.17 18.84
C GLY A 63 -7.50 -3.35 17.86
N CYS A 64 -7.70 -3.08 16.57
CA CYS A 64 -7.75 -4.08 15.51
C CYS A 64 -6.46 -4.06 14.68
N GLY A 65 -5.48 -4.87 15.06
CA GLY A 65 -4.16 -4.91 14.41
C GLY A 65 -4.09 -5.69 13.10
N VAL A 66 -5.19 -6.33 12.67
CA VAL A 66 -5.24 -7.12 11.44
C VAL A 66 -6.28 -6.55 10.48
N VAL A 67 -5.85 -6.25 9.25
CA VAL A 67 -6.77 -6.03 8.13
C VAL A 67 -7.08 -7.40 7.54
N GLU A 68 -8.26 -7.92 7.83
CA GLU A 68 -8.68 -9.23 7.36
C GLU A 68 -8.89 -9.24 5.85
N GLU A 69 -9.58 -8.21 5.36
CA GLU A 69 -9.84 -7.95 3.96
C GLU A 69 -9.94 -6.43 3.75
N LEU A 70 -9.43 -5.93 2.63
CA LEU A 70 -9.67 -4.58 2.14
C LEU A 70 -9.80 -4.64 0.61
N THR A 71 -10.98 -4.35 0.09
CA THR A 71 -11.25 -4.29 -1.35
C THR A 71 -11.25 -2.84 -1.81
N LEU A 72 -10.51 -2.56 -2.89
CA LEU A 72 -10.41 -1.26 -3.53
C LEU A 72 -11.44 -1.17 -4.68
N GLU A 73 -12.41 -0.28 -4.50
CA GLU A 73 -13.59 -0.18 -5.34
C GLU A 73 -13.43 0.83 -6.47
N ALA A 74 -12.83 1.99 -6.16
CA ALA A 74 -12.66 3.10 -7.09
C ALA A 74 -11.32 3.83 -6.86
N PRO A 75 -10.61 4.25 -7.91
CA PRO A 75 -9.37 5.01 -7.78
C PRO A 75 -9.62 6.38 -7.12
N LEU A 76 -8.64 6.87 -6.35
CA LEU A 76 -8.64 8.23 -5.83
C LEU A 76 -7.68 9.09 -6.65
N LEU A 77 -8.22 9.79 -7.65
CA LEU A 77 -7.46 10.71 -8.49
C LEU A 77 -7.14 12.00 -7.72
N LEU A 78 -5.88 12.43 -7.84
CA LEU A 78 -5.35 13.63 -7.20
C LEU A 78 -4.66 14.53 -8.24
N PRO A 79 -5.43 15.18 -9.14
CA PRO A 79 -4.87 16.05 -10.17
C PRO A 79 -4.03 17.18 -9.57
N PRO A 80 -3.01 17.69 -10.28
CA PRO A 80 -2.21 18.82 -9.83
C PRO A 80 -3.07 20.04 -9.47
N GLY A 81 -2.81 20.61 -8.29
CA GLY A 81 -3.53 21.78 -7.78
C GLY A 81 -4.89 21.48 -7.14
N GLU A 82 -5.40 20.26 -7.28
CA GLU A 82 -6.64 19.83 -6.63
C GLU A 82 -6.38 19.16 -5.28
N ALA A 83 -7.41 19.20 -4.43
CA ALA A 83 -7.41 18.47 -3.18
C ALA A 83 -8.70 17.67 -3.00
N ARG A 84 -8.58 16.58 -2.23
CA ARG A 84 -9.69 15.72 -1.85
C ARG A 84 -9.79 15.68 -0.33
N GLN A 85 -10.98 15.93 0.19
CA GLN A 85 -11.29 15.60 1.58
C GLN A 85 -11.38 14.09 1.69
N ILE A 86 -10.79 13.51 2.73
CA ILE A 86 -10.84 12.07 3.00
C ILE A 86 -11.52 11.78 4.33
N GLN A 87 -12.32 10.72 4.35
CA GLN A 87 -12.88 10.13 5.56
C GLN A 87 -12.57 8.64 5.63
N VAL A 88 -12.15 8.19 6.81
CA VAL A 88 -12.06 6.76 7.14
C VAL A 88 -13.03 6.50 8.26
N ALA A 89 -14.11 5.78 7.96
CA ALA A 89 -15.14 5.42 8.92
C ALA A 89 -14.92 3.99 9.40
N VAL A 90 -14.96 3.80 10.72
CA VAL A 90 -14.92 2.48 11.36
C VAL A 90 -16.20 2.30 12.14
N ASP A 91 -16.93 1.22 11.84
CA ASP A 91 -18.18 0.90 12.52
C ASP A 91 -17.94 0.40 13.95
N ALA A 92 -19.03 0.28 14.73
CA ALA A 92 -18.99 -0.46 15.98
C ALA A 92 -18.62 -1.93 15.76
N GLU A 93 -18.18 -2.58 16.83
CA GLU A 93 -17.85 -4.00 16.82
C GLU A 93 -19.07 -4.86 16.51
N ALA A 94 -18.91 -5.82 15.59
CA ALA A 94 -19.93 -6.79 15.19
C ALA A 94 -19.93 -8.04 16.09
N GLY A 95 -19.83 -7.89 17.42
CA GLY A 95 -20.00 -8.95 18.42
C GLY A 95 -18.94 -10.07 18.46
N ASP A 96 -18.16 -10.25 17.39
CA ASP A 96 -17.03 -11.19 17.28
C ASP A 96 -15.67 -10.49 17.21
N GLY A 97 -15.62 -9.21 17.61
CA GLY A 97 -14.44 -8.36 17.49
C GLY A 97 -14.29 -7.66 16.13
N ARG A 98 -15.00 -8.09 15.08
CA ARG A 98 -14.85 -7.49 13.74
C ARG A 98 -15.37 -6.07 13.70
N ARG A 99 -14.70 -5.23 12.91
CA ARG A 99 -15.17 -3.89 12.58
C ARG A 99 -15.06 -3.64 11.09
N THR A 100 -16.11 -3.10 10.51
CA THR A 100 -16.06 -2.66 9.10
C THR A 100 -15.33 -1.33 9.00
N VAL A 101 -14.43 -1.21 8.04
CA VAL A 101 -13.76 0.04 7.68
C VAL A 101 -14.16 0.46 6.27
N ARG A 102 -14.40 1.75 6.07
CA ARG A 102 -14.71 2.33 4.76
C ARG A 102 -13.94 3.62 4.55
N ILE A 103 -13.37 3.78 3.35
CA ILE A 103 -12.58 4.95 2.97
C ILE A 103 -13.30 5.69 1.87
N PHE A 104 -13.56 6.97 2.10
CA PHE A 104 -14.27 7.86 1.19
C PHE A 104 -13.44 9.09 0.86
N SER A 105 -13.65 9.66 -0.31
CA SER A 105 -13.17 10.99 -0.61
C SER A 105 -14.20 11.82 -1.36
N ARG A 106 -13.98 13.14 -1.38
CA ARG A 106 -14.71 14.06 -2.26
C ARG A 106 -13.87 15.29 -2.60
N ALA A 107 -14.22 15.95 -3.69
CA ALA A 107 -13.90 17.36 -3.89
C ALA A 107 -14.64 18.22 -2.84
N GLU A 108 -14.23 19.48 -2.64
CA GLU A 108 -14.76 20.36 -1.58
C GLU A 108 -16.30 20.40 -1.54
N ASP A 109 -16.94 20.56 -2.70
CA ASP A 109 -18.40 20.58 -2.87
C ASP A 109 -18.95 19.34 -3.61
N GLY A 110 -18.14 18.28 -3.72
CA GLY A 110 -18.50 17.05 -4.42
C GLY A 110 -19.32 16.07 -3.57
N ALA A 111 -19.93 15.09 -4.25
CA ALA A 111 -20.46 13.90 -3.58
C ALA A 111 -19.30 13.03 -3.05
N TRP A 112 -19.57 12.30 -1.97
CA TRP A 112 -18.62 11.31 -1.45
C TRP A 112 -18.58 10.09 -2.36
N THR A 113 -17.38 9.69 -2.74
CA THR A 113 -17.09 8.42 -3.43
C THR A 113 -16.44 7.48 -2.44
N ARG A 114 -16.92 6.24 -2.37
CA ARG A 114 -16.25 5.17 -1.63
C ARG A 114 -15.14 4.59 -2.49
N HIS A 115 -13.95 4.51 -1.93
CA HIS A 115 -12.77 3.99 -2.60
C HIS A 115 -12.35 2.61 -2.09
N ALA A 116 -12.65 2.32 -0.82
CA ALA A 116 -12.35 1.03 -0.23
C ALA A 116 -13.35 0.66 0.86
N GLU A 117 -13.59 -0.63 1.01
CA GLU A 117 -14.33 -1.24 2.11
C GLU A 117 -13.59 -2.50 2.56
N GLY A 118 -13.60 -2.77 3.87
CA GLY A 118 -12.89 -3.90 4.43
C GLY A 118 -13.31 -4.25 5.84
N THR A 119 -12.69 -5.29 6.38
CA THR A 119 -12.91 -5.80 7.73
C THR A 119 -11.61 -5.78 8.53
N LEU A 120 -11.69 -5.26 9.74
CA LEU A 120 -10.62 -5.20 10.72
C LEU A 120 -10.88 -6.22 11.82
N LEU A 121 -9.83 -6.87 12.30
CA LEU A 121 -9.86 -7.88 13.36
C LEU A 121 -8.90 -7.52 14.50
N PRO A 122 -9.28 -7.81 15.77
CA PRO A 122 -8.35 -7.78 16.90
C PRO A 122 -7.23 -8.80 16.74
N GLY A 123 -6.11 -8.50 17.40
CA GLY A 123 -4.97 -9.41 17.51
C GLY A 123 -3.80 -9.02 16.61
N VAL A 124 -2.84 -9.94 16.57
CA VAL A 124 -1.63 -9.87 15.76
C VAL A 124 -1.47 -11.18 15.03
N ARG A 125 -0.70 -11.17 13.96
CA ARG A 125 -0.30 -12.39 13.27
C ARG A 125 1.15 -12.70 13.57
N GLU A 126 1.46 -13.98 13.66
CA GLU A 126 2.85 -14.41 13.68
C GLU A 126 3.48 -14.10 12.30
N PRO A 127 4.56 -13.31 12.27
CA PRO A 127 5.26 -13.03 11.02
C PRO A 127 5.95 -14.30 10.50
N ALA A 128 6.01 -14.44 9.18
CA ALA A 128 6.87 -15.46 8.60
C ALA A 128 8.34 -15.05 8.81
N GLY A 129 9.16 -15.97 9.33
CA GLY A 129 10.60 -15.76 9.43
C GLY A 129 11.32 -15.95 8.08
N GLY A 130 12.64 -15.81 8.12
CA GLY A 130 13.53 -16.20 7.01
C GLY A 130 14.09 -15.07 6.15
N LEU A 131 14.08 -13.82 6.65
CA LEU A 131 14.66 -12.65 5.97
C LEU A 131 15.95 -12.12 6.63
N ALA A 132 16.50 -12.85 7.61
CA ALA A 132 17.75 -12.51 8.29
C ALA A 132 19.00 -12.86 7.47
N GLU A 133 19.00 -14.02 6.80
CA GLU A 133 20.04 -14.40 5.84
C GLU A 133 19.81 -13.68 4.51
N TRP A 134 20.80 -12.91 4.06
CA TRP A 134 20.62 -12.05 2.89
C TRP A 134 21.92 -11.80 2.09
N PRO A 135 21.88 -11.83 0.75
CA PRO A 135 20.75 -12.30 -0.07
C PRO A 135 20.44 -13.78 0.22
N PRO A 136 19.20 -14.27 -0.01
CA PRO A 136 18.83 -15.62 0.36
C PRO A 136 19.68 -16.67 -0.34
N ALA A 137 20.15 -17.69 0.40
CA ALA A 137 20.93 -18.76 -0.18
C ALA A 137 20.21 -19.44 -1.36
N GLY A 138 20.94 -19.65 -2.45
CA GLY A 138 20.43 -20.26 -3.67
C GLY A 138 19.55 -19.37 -4.54
N ALA A 139 19.41 -18.08 -4.22
CA ALA A 139 18.75 -17.11 -5.10
C ALA A 139 19.75 -16.54 -6.13
N SER A 140 19.29 -16.42 -7.37
CA SER A 140 20.04 -15.79 -8.47
C SER A 140 19.66 -14.32 -8.59
N GLU A 141 20.63 -13.46 -8.83
CA GLU A 141 20.38 -12.03 -9.03
C GLU A 141 19.53 -11.78 -10.29
N VAL A 142 18.57 -10.87 -10.17
CA VAL A 142 17.75 -10.38 -11.27
C VAL A 142 18.28 -9.01 -11.64
N ASP A 143 18.70 -8.85 -12.90
CA ASP A 143 19.11 -7.55 -13.44
C ASP A 143 17.93 -6.57 -13.34
N ILE A 144 18.09 -5.42 -12.68
CA ILE A 144 17.04 -4.40 -12.59
C ILE A 144 17.37 -3.14 -13.40
N ASP A 145 18.43 -3.18 -14.21
CA ASP A 145 18.78 -2.08 -15.10
C ASP A 145 17.64 -1.85 -16.11
N GLY A 146 17.28 -0.58 -16.30
CA GLY A 146 16.17 -0.20 -17.17
C GLY A 146 14.77 -0.53 -16.63
N ALA A 147 14.64 -1.16 -15.46
CA ALA A 147 13.35 -1.61 -14.94
C ALA A 147 12.27 -0.51 -14.88
N TYR A 148 12.63 0.68 -14.42
CA TYR A 148 11.68 1.81 -14.37
C TYR A 148 11.37 2.41 -15.75
N THR A 149 12.25 2.23 -16.73
CA THR A 149 11.95 2.56 -18.14
C THR A 149 10.93 1.58 -18.71
N ASP A 150 11.09 0.28 -18.40
CA ASP A 150 10.14 -0.76 -18.82
C ASP A 150 8.76 -0.57 -18.16
N LEU A 151 8.74 -0.18 -16.88
CA LEU A 151 7.50 0.13 -16.15
C LEU A 151 6.73 1.29 -16.79
N VAL A 152 7.42 2.34 -17.27
CA VAL A 152 6.78 3.43 -18.02
C VAL A 152 6.11 2.91 -19.28
N ALA A 153 6.76 2.01 -20.02
CA ALA A 153 6.18 1.39 -21.22
C ALA A 153 4.97 0.50 -20.89
N ALA A 154 4.88 -0.02 -19.66
CA ALA A 154 3.74 -0.77 -19.13
C ALA A 154 2.65 0.13 -18.49
N GLY A 155 2.79 1.45 -18.59
CA GLY A 155 1.81 2.41 -18.09
C GLY A 155 2.06 2.91 -16.66
N PHE A 156 3.16 2.53 -16.03
CA PHE A 156 3.54 2.96 -14.67
C PHE A 156 4.62 4.04 -14.73
N ALA A 157 4.20 5.31 -14.67
CA ALA A 157 5.09 6.46 -14.71
C ALA A 157 5.54 6.87 -13.29
N TYR A 158 6.12 5.91 -12.56
CA TYR A 158 6.60 6.16 -11.20
C TYR A 158 7.68 7.25 -11.16
N GLY A 159 7.50 8.26 -10.32
CA GLY A 159 8.47 9.31 -10.00
C GLY A 159 9.43 8.91 -8.86
N PRO A 160 10.35 9.80 -8.45
CA PRO A 160 11.42 9.49 -7.50
C PRO A 160 10.97 8.80 -6.20
N ALA A 161 9.85 9.20 -5.60
CA ALA A 161 9.35 8.59 -4.36
C ALA A 161 9.01 7.09 -4.49
N PHE A 162 8.61 6.64 -5.68
CA PHE A 162 8.25 5.25 -5.97
C PHE A 162 9.37 4.45 -6.64
N ARG A 163 10.51 5.10 -6.91
CA ARG A 163 11.70 4.46 -7.49
C ARG A 163 12.60 3.79 -6.44
N GLY A 164 11.97 3.05 -5.51
CA GLY A 164 12.63 2.49 -4.34
C GLY A 164 13.36 1.16 -4.54
N LEU A 165 13.17 0.45 -5.65
CA LEU A 165 13.80 -0.86 -5.90
C LEU A 165 15.33 -0.72 -6.05
N ARG A 166 16.08 -1.47 -5.23
CA ARG A 166 17.55 -1.42 -5.17
C ARG A 166 18.23 -2.66 -5.70
N ALA A 167 17.66 -3.82 -5.42
CA ALA A 167 18.16 -5.10 -5.89
C ALA A 167 17.02 -6.13 -5.88
N ALA A 168 17.13 -7.16 -6.71
CA ALA A 168 16.19 -8.26 -6.74
C ALA A 168 16.91 -9.60 -6.98
N TRP A 169 16.34 -10.67 -6.44
CA TRP A 169 16.81 -12.03 -6.63
C TRP A 169 15.61 -12.97 -6.85
N GLN A 170 15.86 -14.12 -7.48
CA GLN A 170 14.85 -15.14 -7.73
C GLN A 170 15.35 -16.52 -7.33
N ARG A 171 14.50 -17.29 -6.66
CA ARG A 171 14.74 -18.70 -6.30
C ARG A 171 13.47 -19.50 -6.56
N GLY A 172 13.43 -20.22 -7.68
CA GLY A 172 12.18 -20.85 -8.14
C GLY A 172 11.09 -19.80 -8.31
N ASP A 173 9.96 -19.99 -7.63
CA ASP A 173 8.81 -19.07 -7.67
C ASP A 173 8.88 -17.95 -6.62
N GLU A 174 9.93 -17.92 -5.80
CA GLU A 174 10.17 -16.85 -4.82
C GLU A 174 10.95 -15.71 -5.47
N ILE A 175 10.48 -14.49 -5.26
CA ILE A 175 11.17 -13.26 -5.65
C ILE A 175 11.54 -12.51 -4.39
N PHE A 176 12.77 -12.05 -4.32
CA PHE A 176 13.31 -11.28 -3.22
C PHE A 176 13.70 -9.89 -3.69
N ALA A 177 13.50 -8.88 -2.85
CA ALA A 177 13.86 -7.51 -3.20
C ALA A 177 14.39 -6.73 -2.01
N GLU A 178 15.34 -5.85 -2.28
CA GLU A 178 15.67 -4.72 -1.40
C GLU A 178 14.99 -3.47 -1.93
N VAL A 179 14.29 -2.75 -1.06
CA VAL A 179 13.66 -1.47 -1.38
C VAL A 179 14.01 -0.43 -0.34
N ALA A 180 14.22 0.82 -0.76
CA ALA A 180 14.52 1.92 0.15
C ALA A 180 13.91 3.23 -0.34
N LEU A 181 13.33 3.99 0.58
CA LEU A 181 12.83 5.34 0.32
C LEU A 181 13.98 6.26 -0.12
N PRO A 182 13.71 7.24 -0.99
CA PRO A 182 14.66 8.31 -1.27
C PRO A 182 14.81 9.23 -0.05
N GLU A 183 15.91 9.99 -0.01
CA GLU A 183 16.30 10.82 1.14
C GLU A 183 15.20 11.82 1.55
N GLU A 184 14.52 12.39 0.55
CA GLU A 184 13.44 13.37 0.72
C GLU A 184 12.22 12.80 1.45
N ALA A 185 12.00 11.49 1.38
CA ALA A 185 10.88 10.80 2.03
C ALA A 185 11.23 10.26 3.43
N LEU A 186 12.50 10.26 3.83
CA LEU A 186 12.94 9.68 5.11
C LEU A 186 12.37 10.42 6.33
N ALA A 187 12.20 11.74 6.22
CA ALA A 187 11.72 12.57 7.33
C ALA A 187 10.28 12.19 7.75
N ASP A 188 9.43 11.85 6.79
CA ASP A 188 8.03 11.50 7.04
C ASP A 188 7.82 10.00 7.28
N ALA A 189 8.76 9.14 6.88
CA ALA A 189 8.64 7.69 7.01
C ALA A 189 8.23 7.23 8.42
N ARG A 190 8.85 7.82 9.46
CA ARG A 190 8.58 7.49 10.87
C ARG A 190 7.18 7.86 11.37
N ARG A 191 6.43 8.66 10.61
CA ARG A 191 5.08 9.12 10.95
C ARG A 191 3.99 8.22 10.35
N PHE A 192 4.38 7.32 9.44
CA PHE A 192 3.52 6.27 8.91
C PHE A 192 3.70 4.98 9.70
N GLY A 193 2.69 4.12 9.66
CA GLY A 193 2.86 2.70 9.95
C GLY A 193 3.90 2.13 9.00
N LEU A 194 3.59 2.11 7.70
CA LEU A 194 4.56 1.87 6.65
C LEU A 194 4.33 2.83 5.49
N HIS A 195 5.38 3.57 5.10
CA HIS A 195 5.23 4.60 4.06
C HIS A 195 4.66 3.98 2.76
N PRO A 196 3.55 4.50 2.20
CA PRO A 196 2.88 3.88 1.05
C PRO A 196 3.79 3.64 -0.16
N ALA A 197 4.65 4.60 -0.50
CA ALA A 197 5.61 4.45 -1.60
C ALA A 197 6.66 3.36 -1.36
N LEU A 198 7.04 3.10 -0.10
CA LEU A 198 7.98 2.04 0.24
C LEU A 198 7.35 0.66 0.05
N LEU A 199 6.11 0.49 0.51
CA LEU A 199 5.36 -0.75 0.30
C LEU A 199 4.98 -0.96 -1.17
N ASP A 200 4.72 0.11 -1.93
CA ASP A 200 4.41 -0.01 -3.35
C ASP A 200 5.63 -0.52 -4.13
N ALA A 201 6.79 0.11 -3.90
CA ALA A 201 8.06 -0.31 -4.49
C ALA A 201 8.42 -1.77 -4.18
N ALA A 202 8.01 -2.29 -3.02
CA ALA A 202 8.22 -3.69 -2.63
C ALA A 202 7.61 -4.69 -3.63
N MET A 203 6.58 -4.30 -4.38
CA MET A 203 5.90 -5.16 -5.36
C MET A 203 6.48 -5.03 -6.77
N HIS A 204 7.32 -4.03 -7.04
CA HIS A 204 7.82 -3.75 -8.40
C HIS A 204 8.67 -4.91 -8.95
N ALA A 205 9.44 -5.59 -8.08
CA ALA A 205 10.24 -6.75 -8.47
C ALA A 205 9.37 -7.86 -9.10
N ALA A 206 8.14 -8.06 -8.60
CA ALA A 206 7.21 -8.99 -9.22
C ALA A 206 6.74 -8.52 -10.61
N ILE A 207 6.44 -7.23 -10.78
CA ILE A 207 6.02 -6.72 -12.09
C ILE A 207 7.15 -6.94 -13.13
N ILE A 208 8.40 -6.63 -12.75
CA ILE A 208 9.58 -6.76 -13.61
C ILE A 208 9.86 -8.22 -13.99
N VAL A 209 9.89 -9.12 -13.00
CA VAL A 209 10.12 -10.56 -13.27
C VAL A 209 9.02 -11.13 -14.16
N GLY A 210 7.75 -10.77 -13.88
CA GLY A 210 6.61 -11.28 -14.66
C GLY A 210 6.61 -10.79 -16.12
N ALA A 211 7.01 -9.54 -16.35
CA ALA A 211 7.14 -9.00 -17.70
C ALA A 211 8.21 -9.74 -18.53
N ARG A 212 9.32 -10.15 -17.90
CA ARG A 212 10.41 -10.89 -18.55
C ARG A 212 10.07 -12.35 -18.85
N GLU A 213 9.21 -12.95 -18.05
CA GLU A 213 8.68 -14.30 -18.28
C GLU A 213 7.59 -14.34 -19.37
N GLY A 214 7.31 -13.21 -20.03
CA GLY A 214 6.34 -13.12 -21.12
C GLY A 214 4.89 -12.97 -20.65
N GLY A 215 4.68 -12.50 -19.43
CA GLY A 215 3.36 -12.19 -18.90
C GLY A 215 2.58 -11.18 -19.75
N GLU A 216 1.26 -11.15 -19.56
CA GLU A 216 0.39 -10.19 -20.25
C GLU A 216 0.80 -8.75 -19.93
N LYS A 217 0.80 -7.89 -20.96
CA LYS A 217 1.16 -6.46 -20.84
C LYS A 217 0.03 -5.61 -20.24
N GLU A 218 -0.82 -6.20 -19.42
CA GLU A 218 -1.91 -5.47 -18.80
C GLU A 218 -1.38 -4.67 -17.61
N THR A 219 -1.77 -3.40 -17.52
CA THR A 219 -1.50 -2.57 -16.34
C THR A 219 -2.38 -3.07 -15.20
N VAL A 220 -1.76 -3.72 -14.21
CA VAL A 220 -2.47 -4.30 -13.06
C VAL A 220 -2.21 -3.46 -11.81
N LEU A 221 -3.28 -3.10 -11.09
CA LEU A 221 -3.20 -2.41 -9.80
C LEU A 221 -3.68 -3.32 -8.66
N PRO A 222 -3.23 -3.08 -7.42
CA PRO A 222 -3.82 -3.75 -6.25
C PRO A 222 -5.34 -3.56 -6.23
N PHE A 223 -6.07 -4.65 -6.04
CA PHE A 223 -7.53 -4.67 -6.00
C PHE A 223 -8.06 -5.14 -4.65
N SER A 224 -7.49 -6.21 -4.09
CA SER A 224 -7.85 -6.65 -2.74
C SER A 224 -6.64 -7.05 -1.94
N TRP A 225 -6.66 -6.68 -0.68
CA TRP A 225 -5.69 -7.08 0.33
C TRP A 225 -6.38 -8.00 1.30
N ASN A 226 -5.73 -9.09 1.64
CA ASN A 226 -6.22 -10.03 2.60
C ASN A 226 -5.15 -10.23 3.64
N GLN A 227 -5.61 -10.37 4.88
CA GLN A 227 -4.82 -11.06 5.86
C GLN A 227 -3.50 -10.29 6.11
N VAL A 228 -3.60 -8.96 6.29
CA VAL A 228 -2.48 -8.03 6.47
C VAL A 228 -2.27 -7.70 7.94
N CYS A 229 -1.02 -7.73 8.39
CA CYS A 229 -0.61 -7.35 9.75
C CYS A 229 0.67 -6.53 9.68
N LEU A 230 0.68 -5.36 10.32
CA LEU A 230 1.88 -4.54 10.52
C LEU A 230 2.52 -4.92 11.87
N HIS A 231 3.82 -5.20 11.85
CA HIS A 231 4.58 -5.67 13.01
C HIS A 231 5.50 -4.59 13.59
N ALA A 232 5.98 -3.69 12.73
CA ALA A 232 6.86 -2.60 13.11
C ALA A 232 6.56 -1.36 12.26
N THR A 233 6.74 -0.17 12.85
CA THR A 233 6.41 1.11 12.20
C THR A 233 7.66 1.88 11.77
N GLY A 234 7.52 2.74 10.77
CA GLY A 234 8.52 3.76 10.47
C GLY A 234 9.78 3.25 9.76
N ALA A 235 9.71 2.08 9.13
CA ALA A 235 10.78 1.56 8.29
C ALA A 235 11.07 2.49 7.09
N THR A 236 12.35 2.61 6.75
CA THR A 236 12.84 3.41 5.61
C THR A 236 13.41 2.56 4.48
N ALA A 237 13.74 1.31 4.79
CA ALA A 237 14.21 0.31 3.85
C ALA A 237 13.64 -1.06 4.27
N LEU A 238 13.42 -1.92 3.28
CA LEU A 238 12.84 -3.24 3.47
C LEU A 238 13.61 -4.31 2.70
N ARG A 239 13.67 -5.50 3.28
CA ARG A 239 13.87 -6.77 2.59
C ARG A 239 12.51 -7.42 2.41
N VAL A 240 12.24 -7.92 1.22
CA VAL A 240 10.92 -8.44 0.86
C VAL A 240 11.08 -9.82 0.25
N ARG A 241 10.24 -10.76 0.66
CA ARG A 241 9.96 -12.01 -0.07
C ARG A 241 8.56 -11.95 -0.64
N LEU A 242 8.46 -12.19 -1.94
CA LEU A 242 7.22 -12.26 -2.70
C LEU A 242 7.05 -13.70 -3.22
N THR A 243 5.84 -14.24 -3.12
CA THR A 243 5.48 -15.48 -3.82
C THR A 243 4.19 -15.27 -4.62
N ARG A 244 4.05 -16.00 -5.72
CA ARG A 244 2.88 -15.96 -6.61
C ARG A 244 2.11 -17.27 -6.55
N PRO A 245 1.15 -17.42 -5.63
CA PRO A 245 0.32 -18.62 -5.60
C PRO A 245 -0.58 -18.72 -6.84
N THR A 246 -0.92 -17.59 -7.48
CA THR A 246 -1.60 -17.54 -8.78
C THR A 246 -1.04 -16.39 -9.63
N PRO A 247 -1.28 -16.35 -10.96
CA PRO A 247 -0.84 -15.25 -11.80
C PRO A 247 -1.36 -13.86 -11.38
N ALA A 248 -2.49 -13.81 -10.67
CA ALA A 248 -3.17 -12.58 -10.27
C ALA A 248 -2.99 -12.23 -8.78
N SER A 249 -2.17 -12.97 -8.03
CA SER A 249 -2.00 -12.71 -6.59
C SER A 249 -0.56 -12.81 -6.09
N LEU A 250 -0.25 -12.04 -5.04
CA LEU A 250 1.02 -12.01 -4.35
C LEU A 250 0.83 -12.29 -2.85
N VAL A 251 1.75 -13.04 -2.26
CA VAL A 251 1.96 -13.10 -0.81
C VAL A 251 3.24 -12.32 -0.51
N LEU A 252 3.22 -11.49 0.54
CA LEU A 252 4.37 -10.66 0.90
C LEU A 252 4.77 -10.92 2.35
N ASP A 253 6.05 -11.23 2.53
CA ASP A 253 6.73 -11.12 3.81
C ASP A 253 7.73 -9.97 3.74
N VAL A 254 7.61 -9.02 4.66
CA VAL A 254 8.39 -7.80 4.66
C VAL A 254 9.14 -7.70 5.98
N ALA A 255 10.44 -7.46 5.90
CA ALA A 255 11.33 -7.21 7.02
C ALA A 255 12.14 -5.94 6.82
N ASP A 256 12.76 -5.44 7.89
CA ASP A 256 13.76 -4.38 7.81
C ASP A 256 15.12 -4.91 7.31
N GLU A 257 16.12 -4.04 7.28
CA GLU A 257 17.49 -4.37 6.84
C GLU A 257 18.20 -5.39 7.74
N THR A 258 17.70 -5.66 8.94
CA THR A 258 18.22 -6.69 9.84
C THR A 258 17.51 -8.03 9.67
N GLY A 259 16.40 -8.05 8.92
CA GLY A 259 15.52 -9.20 8.79
C GLY A 259 14.44 -9.28 9.87
N ALA A 260 14.26 -8.23 10.68
CA ALA A 260 13.17 -8.17 11.66
C ALA A 260 11.83 -7.87 10.94
N PRO A 261 10.74 -8.57 11.27
CA PRO A 261 9.47 -8.40 10.57
C PRO A 261 8.88 -6.99 10.65
N VAL A 262 8.38 -6.49 9.53
CA VAL A 262 7.73 -5.19 9.38
C VAL A 262 6.26 -5.34 8.96
N LEU A 263 5.96 -6.14 7.94
CA LEU A 263 4.60 -6.37 7.44
C LEU A 263 4.46 -7.81 6.92
N SER A 264 3.30 -8.41 7.12
CA SER A 264 2.91 -9.64 6.42
C SER A 264 1.61 -9.43 5.67
N VAL A 265 1.52 -9.94 4.44
CA VAL A 265 0.33 -9.90 3.59
C VAL A 265 0.02 -11.32 3.15
N GLY A 266 -1.10 -11.87 3.61
CA GLY A 266 -1.51 -13.24 3.27
C GLY A 266 -1.91 -13.40 1.80
N SER A 267 -2.50 -12.37 1.19
CA SER A 267 -2.71 -12.29 -0.25
C SER A 267 -3.02 -10.86 -0.68
N MET A 268 -2.43 -10.41 -1.78
CA MET A 268 -2.79 -9.21 -2.52
C MET A 268 -3.18 -9.63 -3.94
N ALA A 269 -4.44 -9.43 -4.32
CA ALA A 269 -4.88 -9.70 -5.68
C ALA A 269 -4.84 -8.42 -6.52
N GLY A 270 -4.32 -8.55 -7.74
CA GLY A 270 -4.31 -7.48 -8.72
C GLY A 270 -5.51 -7.53 -9.67
N ARG A 271 -5.90 -6.38 -10.22
CA ARG A 271 -6.88 -6.28 -11.31
C ARG A 271 -6.37 -5.35 -12.40
N GLY A 272 -6.57 -5.76 -13.65
CA GLY A 272 -6.31 -4.94 -14.82
C GLY A 272 -7.09 -3.63 -14.81
N VAL A 273 -6.46 -2.55 -15.27
CA VAL A 273 -7.06 -1.23 -15.38
C VAL A 273 -6.82 -0.64 -16.77
N SER A 274 -7.83 0.07 -17.27
CA SER A 274 -7.77 0.82 -18.53
C SER A 274 -7.70 2.33 -18.28
N ALA A 275 -7.16 3.08 -19.24
CA ALA A 275 -7.10 4.54 -19.16
C ALA A 275 -8.50 5.18 -19.01
N GLY A 276 -9.53 4.59 -19.64
CA GLY A 276 -10.91 5.07 -19.49
C GLY A 276 -11.46 4.95 -18.07
N GLN A 277 -11.03 3.94 -17.30
CA GLN A 277 -11.39 3.82 -15.87
C GLN A 277 -10.65 4.83 -14.98
N LEU A 278 -9.57 5.44 -15.48
CA LEU A 278 -8.76 6.44 -14.78
C LEU A 278 -8.97 7.87 -15.31
N ALA A 279 -9.88 8.07 -16.26
CA ALA A 279 -10.11 9.35 -16.93
C ALA A 279 -11.02 10.32 -16.16
N GLY A 280 -11.63 9.86 -15.05
CA GLY A 280 -12.55 10.67 -14.22
C GLY A 280 -13.99 10.69 -14.73
#